data_AF-A0A7W6JYD9-F1
#
_entry.id   AF-A0A7W6JYD9-F1
#
_cell.length_a   1.000
_cell.length_b   1.000
_cell.length_c   1.000
_cell.angle_alpha   90.00
_cell.angle_beta   90.00
_cell.angle_gamma   90.00
#
_symmetry.space_group_name_H-M   'P 1'
#
loop_
_entity.id
_entity.type
_entity.pdbx_description
1 polymer ?
#
loop_
_entity_poly.entity_id
_entity_poly.type
_entity_poly.pdbx_seq_one_letter_code
_entity_poly.pdbx_strand_id
1 'polypeptide(L)' 'MPLNLAQKSAWNLARALMTVVIVIRIDIREYGGVEAQDFDGDTDLIVREYDPRG' A
#
# COMPACT_ATOMS: atom_id res chain seq x y z
N MET A 1 10.83 -1.96 -11.70
CA MET A 1 11.46 -1.65 -10.40
C MET A 1 10.69 -0.68 -9.47
N PRO A 2 9.68 0.12 -9.88
CA PRO A 2 9.00 1.02 -8.93
C PRO A 2 8.08 0.30 -7.91
N LEU A 3 7.43 -0.80 -8.32
CA LEU A 3 6.54 -1.57 -7.43
C LEU A 3 7.25 -2.16 -6.20
N ASN A 4 8.43 -2.77 -6.38
CA ASN A 4 9.17 -3.36 -5.26
C ASN A 4 9.60 -2.33 -4.21
N LEU A 5 9.88 -1.10 -4.64
CA LEU A 5 10.22 -0.02 -3.72
C LEU A 5 8.98 0.44 -2.96
N ALA A 6 7.86 0.67 -3.66
CA ALA A 6 6.59 1.03 -3.05
C ALA A 6 6.11 -0.03 -2.04
N GLN A 7 6.23 -1.30 -2.37
CA GLN A 7 5.90 -2.43 -1.50
C GLN A 7 6.77 -2.50 -0.24
N LYS A 8 8.10 -2.30 -0.37
CA LYS A 8 9.00 -2.26 0.80
C LYS A 8 8.71 -1.06 1.69
N SER A 9 8.47 0.11 1.11
CA SER A 9 8.12 1.31 1.85
C SER A 9 6.77 1.16 2.56
N ALA A 10 5.77 0.60 1.88
CA ALA A 10 4.45 0.33 2.45
C ALA A 10 4.52 -0.66 3.62
N TRP A 11 5.31 -1.73 3.50
CA TRP A 11 5.52 -2.68 4.60
C TRP A 11 6.21 -2.04 5.81
N ASN A 12 7.25 -1.23 5.59
CA ASN A 12 7.93 -0.53 6.67
C ASN A 12 7.00 0.50 7.34
N LEU A 13 6.18 1.20 6.56
CA LEU A 13 5.18 2.14 7.06
C LEU A 13 4.11 1.43 7.89
N ALA A 14 3.57 0.32 7.37
CA ALA A 14 2.59 -0.52 8.07
C ALA A 14 3.13 -0.97 9.43
N ARG A 15 4.36 -1.48 9.48
CA ARG A 15 5.00 -1.89 10.74
C ARG A 15 5.32 -0.73 11.68
N ALA A 16 5.67 0.44 11.15
CA ALA A 16 5.97 1.61 11.98
C ALA A 16 4.71 2.19 12.64
N LEU A 17 3.61 2.26 11.89
CA LEU A 17 2.34 2.81 12.35
C LEU A 17 1.43 1.74 13.00
N MET A 18 1.79 0.45 12.88
CA MET A 18 0.96 -0.69 13.30
C MET A 18 -0.46 -0.63 12.72
N THR A 19 -0.56 -0.15 11.48
CA THR A 19 -1.80 0.01 10.70
C THR A 19 -1.69 -0.77 9.40
N VAL A 20 -2.83 -1.12 8.82
CA VAL A 20 -2.88 -1.79 7.51
C VAL A 20 -2.59 -0.75 6.43
N VAL A 21 -1.58 -1.00 5.60
CA VAL A 21 -1.24 -0.13 4.47
C VAL A 21 -1.48 -0.91 3.19
N ILE A 22 -2.18 -0.30 2.25
CA ILE A 22 -2.42 -0.87 0.93
C ILE A 22 -1.58 -0.15 -0.10
N VAL A 23 -1.05 -0.92 -1.05
CA VAL A 23 -0.36 -0.41 -2.23
C VAL A 23 -1.36 -0.37 -3.37
N ILE A 24 -1.59 0.83 -3.89
CA ILE A 24 -2.48 1.08 -5.01
C ILE A 24 -1.69 1.48 -6.25
N ARG A 25 -2.24 1.17 -7.42
CA ARG A 25 -1.74 1.66 -8.70
C ARG A 25 -2.36 3.02 -8.98
N ILE A 26 -1.53 4.05 -9.08
CA ILE A 26 -1.95 5.41 -9.42
C ILE A 26 -1.93 5.59 -10.95
N ASP A 27 -0.91 5.04 -11.62
CA ASP A 27 -0.74 5.12 -13.08
C ASP A 27 0.03 3.88 -13.62
N ILE A 28 0.29 3.83 -14.93
CA ILE A 28 0.92 2.72 -15.67
C ILE A 28 2.25 2.26 -15.02
N ARG A 29 2.95 3.13 -14.28
CA ARG A 29 4.18 2.81 -13.53
C ARG A 29 4.31 3.46 -12.16
N GLU A 30 3.26 4.10 -11.65
CA GLU A 30 3.28 4.79 -10.36
C GLU A 30 2.44 4.05 -9.32
N TYR A 31 3.00 3.91 -8.13
CA TYR A 31 2.41 3.15 -7.04
C TYR A 31 2.44 4.01 -5.78
N GLY A 32 1.30 4.11 -5.10
CA GLY A 32 1.15 4.80 -3.83
C GLY A 32 0.90 3.81 -2.70
N GLY A 33 1.36 4.15 -1.50
CA GLY A 33 0.96 3.48 -0.26
C GLY A 33 -0.01 4.38 0.50
N VAL A 34 -1.15 3.83 0.91
CA VAL A 34 -2.18 4.54 1.68
C VAL A 34 -2.66 3.65 2.81
N GLU A 35 -3.08 4.23 3.93
CA GLU A 35 -3.69 3.46 5.01
C GLU A 35 -5.02 2.85 4.56
N ALA A 36 -5.25 1.58 4.85
CA ALA A 36 -6.47 0.88 4.42
C ALA A 36 -7.74 1.54 4.98
N GLN A 37 -7.66 2.11 6.17
CA GLN A 37 -8.77 2.84 6.81
C GLN A 37 -9.15 4.13 6.09
N ASP A 38 -8.19 4.75 5.39
CA ASP A 38 -8.38 6.03 4.69
C ASP A 38 -8.62 5.83 3.20
N PHE A 39 -8.53 4.58 2.72
CA PHE A 39 -8.77 4.25 1.33
C PHE A 39 -10.24 3.90 1.09
N ASP A 40 -11.00 4.88 0.58
CA ASP A 40 -12.36 4.70 0.05
C ASP A 40 -12.36 4.63 -1.50
N GLY A 41 -11.19 4.32 -2.08
CA GLY A 41 -11.00 4.24 -3.52
C GLY A 41 -11.46 2.92 -4.12
N ASP A 42 -11.27 2.80 -5.43
CA ASP A 42 -11.62 1.58 -6.15
C ASP A 42 -10.69 0.41 -5.74
N THR A 43 -11.30 -0.69 -5.30
CA THR A 43 -10.59 -1.91 -4.89
C THR A 43 -9.81 -2.52 -6.05
N ASP A 44 -10.20 -2.27 -7.30
CA ASP A 44 -9.48 -2.73 -8.49
C ASP A 44 -8.10 -2.06 -8.66
N LEU A 45 -7.87 -0.92 -7.99
CA LEU A 45 -6.56 -0.25 -7.97
C LEU A 45 -5.62 -0.88 -6.93
N ILE A 46 -6.13 -1.70 -6.02
CA ILE A 46 -5.33 -2.34 -4.97
C ILE A 46 -4.45 -3.42 -5.60
N VAL A 47 -3.15 -3.18 -5.54
CA VAL A 47 -2.15 -4.15 -5.97
C VAL A 47 -1.85 -5.14 -4.86
N ARG A 48 -1.78 -4.65 -3.62
CA ARG A 48 -1.47 -5.48 -2.45
C ARG A 48 -1.81 -4.79 -1.14
N GLU A 49 -2.21 -5.57 -0.16
CA GLU A 49 -2.40 -5.12 1.22
C GLU A 49 -1.28 -5.62 2.13
N TYR A 50 -0.91 -4.79 3.10
CA TYR A 50 0.13 -5.07 4.09
C TYR A 50 -0.45 -4.84 5.49
N ASP A 51 -0.78 -5.95 6.14
CA ASP A 51 -1.21 -5.96 7.54
C ASP A 51 -0.02 -6.33 8.45
N PRO A 52 0.40 -5.43 9.37
CA PRO A 52 1.46 -5.72 10.33
C PRO A 52 0.99 -6.59 11.50
N ARG A 53 -0.32 -6.82 11.65
CA ARG A 53 -0.96 -7.60 12.73
C ARG A 53 -1.30 -9.04 12.31
N GLY A 54 -1.20 -9.34 11.00
CA GLY A 54 -1.44 -10.66 10.41
C GLY A 54 -0.42 -11.72 10.79
#